data_AF-A0A401S5B1-F1
#
_entry.id   AF-A0A401S5B1-F1
#
_cell.length_a   1.000
_cell.length_b   1.000
_cell.length_c   1.000
_cell.angle_alpha   90.00
_cell.angle_beta   90.00
_cell.angle_gamma   90.00
#
_symmetry.space_group_name_H-M   'P 1'
#
loop_
_entity.id
_entity.type
_entity.pdbx_description
1 polymer ?
#
loop_
_entity_poly.entity_id
_entity_poly.type
_entity_poly.pdbx_seq_one_letter_code
_entity_poly.pdbx_strand_id
1 'polypeptide(L)'
;MRMIWMLLYGVLTRTAHGLLLGADLNRCSPSLIGNQWQEPPSLGCKFCRCLQLGKDLFQECETPMRPSAWPIGCERVRVDCNYTIVRTNRPDIHCPGWSYTSYKYLIRVTGFVWDAETGVIGTPEFKQ
;
A
#
# COMPACT_ATOMS: atom_id res chain seq x y z
N MET A 1 30.85 38.88 -16.57
CA MET A 1 30.45 37.52 -17.03
C MET A 1 30.02 36.72 -15.81
N ARG A 2 28.70 36.63 -15.58
CA ARG A 2 28.08 35.85 -14.50
C ARG A 2 27.43 34.63 -15.13
N MET A 3 28.02 33.46 -14.95
CA MET A 3 27.40 32.19 -15.30
C MET A 3 28.07 31.15 -14.42
N ILE A 4 27.32 30.64 -13.43
CA ILE A 4 27.36 29.32 -12.79
C ILE A 4 26.40 29.47 -11.59
N TRP A 5 25.11 29.32 -11.84
CA TRP A 5 24.06 29.26 -10.81
C TRP A 5 22.89 28.46 -11.37
N MET A 6 23.14 27.22 -11.81
CA MET A 6 22.06 26.37 -12.36
C MET A 6 22.43 24.88 -12.36
N LEU A 7 22.88 24.34 -11.22
CA LEU A 7 23.09 22.88 -11.08
C LEU A 7 22.66 22.36 -9.69
N LEU A 8 21.59 22.91 -9.10
CA LEU A 8 21.07 22.47 -7.79
C LEU A 8 19.54 22.30 -7.71
N TYR A 9 18.84 22.23 -8.86
CA TYR A 9 17.38 22.07 -8.92
C TYR A 9 16.91 20.73 -9.50
N GLY A 10 17.75 19.69 -9.46
CA GLY A 10 17.46 18.41 -10.11
C GLY A 10 17.05 17.23 -9.21
N VAL A 11 16.81 17.43 -7.92
CA VAL A 11 16.60 16.29 -6.96
C VAL A 11 15.30 16.40 -6.14
N LEU A 12 14.41 17.36 -6.44
CA LEU A 12 13.23 17.66 -5.59
C LEU A 12 11.85 17.26 -6.17
N THR A 13 11.78 16.38 -7.16
CA THR A 13 10.49 15.87 -7.67
C THR A 13 10.45 14.35 -7.73
N ARG A 14 10.69 13.71 -6.58
CA ARG A 14 10.01 12.45 -6.28
C ARG A 14 9.16 12.69 -5.05
N THR A 15 8.06 13.40 -5.26
CA THR A 15 6.94 13.41 -4.33
C THR A 15 6.61 11.96 -3.99
N ALA A 16 6.97 11.55 -2.78
CA ALA A 16 6.27 10.48 -2.08
C ALA A 16 4.78 10.78 -2.25
N HIS A 17 4.09 9.96 -3.04
CA HIS A 17 2.71 10.19 -3.44
C HIS A 17 1.81 10.04 -2.22
N GLY A 18 1.69 11.04 -1.33
CA GLY A 18 0.74 11.05 -0.21
C GLY A 18 0.74 9.82 0.71
N LEU A 19 1.69 8.90 0.55
CA LEU A 19 1.76 7.58 1.16
C LEU A 19 2.58 7.72 2.44
N LEU A 20 1.92 8.13 3.51
CA LEU A 20 2.49 8.16 4.85
C LEU A 20 2.20 6.81 5.51
N LEU A 21 3.24 5.99 5.69
CA LEU A 21 3.12 4.65 6.30
C LEU A 21 2.09 3.71 5.61
N GLY A 22 1.85 3.93 4.32
CA GLY A 22 0.86 3.19 3.54
C GLY A 22 -0.58 3.72 3.61
N ALA A 23 -0.83 4.81 4.36
CA ALA A 23 -2.07 5.57 4.26
C ALA A 23 -2.02 6.53 3.07
N ASP A 24 -3.10 6.57 2.28
CA ASP A 24 -3.29 7.48 1.15
C ASP A 24 -4.32 8.55 1.55
N LEU A 25 -3.80 9.69 2.04
CA LEU A 25 -4.64 10.80 2.51
C LEU A 25 -5.44 11.48 1.38
N ASN A 26 -5.04 11.28 0.11
CA ASN A 26 -5.78 11.80 -1.03
C ASN A 26 -6.98 10.92 -1.39
N ARG A 27 -7.00 9.67 -0.91
CA ARG A 27 -8.07 8.70 -1.16
C ARG A 27 -8.88 8.34 0.08
N CYS A 28 -8.37 8.69 1.27
CA CYS A 28 -9.10 8.56 2.52
C CYS A 28 -9.07 9.86 3.34
N SER A 29 -10.15 10.62 3.23
CA SER A 29 -10.39 11.88 3.90
C SER A 29 -11.89 12.01 4.26
N PRO A 30 -12.32 13.01 5.05
CA PRO A 30 -13.72 13.13 5.48
C PRO A 30 -14.73 13.20 4.32
N SER A 31 -14.34 13.78 3.18
CA SER A 31 -15.21 13.86 1.99
C SER A 31 -15.19 12.60 1.13
N LEU A 32 -14.34 11.62 1.44
CA LEU A 32 -14.12 10.39 0.67
C LEU A 32 -14.48 9.13 1.46
N ILE A 33 -15.27 9.25 2.52
CA ILE A 33 -15.78 8.08 3.26
C ILE A 33 -16.55 7.16 2.30
N GLY A 34 -16.28 5.86 2.37
CA GLY A 34 -16.87 4.85 1.49
C GLY A 34 -16.16 4.71 0.14
N ASN A 35 -15.23 5.62 -0.20
CA ASN A 35 -14.40 5.49 -1.40
C ASN A 35 -13.58 4.20 -1.34
N GLN A 36 -13.47 3.51 -2.48
CA GLN A 36 -12.74 2.26 -2.62
C GLN A 36 -11.80 2.37 -3.80
N TRP A 37 -10.61 1.79 -3.68
CA TRP A 37 -9.66 1.80 -4.77
C TRP A 37 -8.75 0.56 -4.77
N GLN A 38 -8.33 0.22 -5.98
CA GLN A 38 -7.32 -0.78 -6.23
C GLN A 38 -5.96 -0.08 -6.39
N GLU A 39 -4.98 -0.46 -5.57
CA GLU A 39 -3.60 -0.02 -5.76
C GLU A 39 -3.00 -0.61 -7.04
N PRO A 40 -2.10 0.10 -7.74
CA PRO A 40 -1.39 -0.43 -8.88
C PRO A 40 -0.39 -1.54 -8.49
N PRO A 41 0.12 -2.32 -9.48
CA PRO A 41 1.18 -3.31 -9.25
C PRO A 41 2.40 -2.77 -8.51
N SER A 42 2.80 -1.53 -8.79
CA SER A 42 3.93 -0.86 -8.14
C SER A 42 3.73 -0.63 -6.64
N LEU A 43 2.49 -0.64 -6.14
CA LEU A 43 2.15 -0.46 -4.73
C LEU A 43 1.67 -1.76 -4.05
N GLY A 44 1.65 -2.87 -4.81
CA GLY A 44 1.37 -4.20 -4.27
C GLY A 44 -0.04 -4.72 -4.53
N CYS A 45 -0.87 -4.00 -5.28
CA CYS A 45 -2.22 -4.40 -5.67
C CYS A 45 -3.19 -4.66 -4.52
N LYS A 46 -3.14 -3.85 -3.47
CA LYS A 46 -4.09 -3.97 -2.39
C LYS A 46 -5.42 -3.34 -2.79
N PHE A 47 -6.50 -3.96 -2.34
CA PHE A 47 -7.82 -3.35 -2.41
C PHE A 47 -8.05 -2.58 -1.11
N CYS A 48 -8.26 -1.27 -1.21
CA CYS A 48 -8.38 -0.39 -0.06
C CYS A 48 -9.72 0.33 -0.08
N ARG A 49 -10.22 0.69 1.10
CA ARG A 49 -11.41 1.51 1.28
C ARG A 49 -11.28 2.46 2.46
N CYS A 50 -11.87 3.63 2.33
CA CYS A 50 -11.95 4.61 3.40
C CYS A 50 -13.22 4.39 4.23
N LEU A 51 -13.04 4.25 5.54
CA LEU A 51 -14.10 3.96 6.49
C LEU A 51 -14.11 5.04 7.57
N GLN A 52 -15.29 5.34 8.10
CA GLN A 52 -15.43 6.08 9.34
C GLN A 52 -15.87 5.11 10.44
N LEU A 53 -15.09 5.01 11.51
CA LEU A 53 -15.42 4.23 12.70
C LEU A 53 -15.46 5.19 13.89
N GLY A 54 -16.67 5.53 14.34
CA GLY A 54 -16.87 6.58 15.33
C GLY A 54 -16.47 7.96 14.81
N LYS A 55 -15.60 8.66 15.53
CA LYS A 55 -15.08 9.98 15.13
C LYS A 55 -13.86 9.90 14.21
N ASP A 56 -13.32 8.69 14.02
CA ASP A 56 -12.07 8.49 13.32
C ASP A 56 -12.26 7.93 11.92
N LEU A 57 -11.34 8.30 11.04
CA LEU A 57 -11.21 7.74 9.71
C LEU A 57 -10.14 6.65 9.69
N PHE A 58 -10.43 5.60 8.95
CA PHE A 58 -9.54 4.47 8.73
C PHE A 58 -9.46 4.13 7.26
N GLN A 59 -8.26 3.85 6.78
CA GLN A 59 -8.04 3.13 5.55
C GLN A 59 -7.92 1.64 5.86
N GLU A 60 -8.91 0.87 5.44
CA GLU A 60 -8.83 -0.59 5.46
C GLU A 60 -8.27 -1.08 4.13
N CYS A 61 -7.26 -1.94 4.16
CA CYS A 61 -6.69 -2.53 2.95
C CYS A 61 -6.58 -4.05 3.09
N GLU A 62 -6.79 -4.74 1.97
CA GLU A 62 -6.61 -6.17 1.81
C GLU A 62 -5.61 -6.45 0.70
N THR A 63 -4.61 -7.29 0.98
CA THR A 63 -3.62 -7.73 -0.02
C THR A 63 -4.23 -8.78 -0.95
N PRO A 64 -3.79 -8.87 -2.22
CA PRO A 64 -4.27 -9.92 -3.11
C PRO A 64 -3.87 -11.31 -2.57
N MET A 65 -4.70 -12.31 -2.86
CA MET A 65 -4.47 -13.69 -2.43
C MET A 65 -3.11 -14.20 -2.91
N ARG A 66 -2.24 -14.52 -1.96
CA ARG A 66 -0.87 -15.00 -2.21
C ARG A 66 -0.83 -16.51 -1.96
N PRO A 67 -0.46 -17.33 -2.95
CA PRO A 67 -0.14 -18.72 -2.70
C PRO A 67 0.91 -18.86 -1.59
N SER A 68 0.66 -19.76 -0.64
CA SER A 68 1.51 -20.04 0.51
C SER A 68 2.01 -21.48 0.55
N ALA A 69 1.42 -22.41 -0.21
CA ALA A 69 1.93 -23.76 -0.38
C ALA A 69 1.63 -24.31 -1.79
N TRP A 70 2.57 -25.10 -2.31
CA TRP A 70 2.52 -25.73 -3.64
C TRP A 70 3.46 -26.96 -3.70
N PRO A 71 3.34 -27.82 -4.72
CA PRO A 71 4.21 -28.98 -4.89
C PRO A 71 5.70 -28.64 -5.01
N ILE A 72 6.57 -29.57 -4.61
CA ILE A 72 8.02 -29.49 -4.84
C ILE A 72 8.29 -29.39 -6.35
N GLY A 73 9.26 -28.56 -6.74
CA GLY A 73 9.62 -28.33 -8.14
C GLY A 73 8.74 -27.32 -8.87
N CYS A 74 7.86 -26.64 -8.13
CA CYS A 74 7.12 -25.48 -8.61
C CYS A 74 7.52 -24.22 -7.84
N GLU A 75 7.25 -23.06 -8.43
CA GLU A 75 7.47 -21.76 -7.83
C GLU A 75 6.29 -20.84 -8.09
N ARG A 76 6.15 -19.81 -7.24
CA ARG A 76 5.13 -18.79 -7.37
C ARG A 76 5.69 -17.59 -8.12
N VAL A 77 5.05 -17.22 -9.22
CA VAL A 77 5.37 -16.07 -10.05
C VAL A 77 4.27 -15.01 -9.91
N ARG A 78 4.67 -13.75 -9.75
CA ARG A 78 3.73 -12.62 -9.74
C ARG A 78 3.43 -12.19 -11.16
N VAL A 79 2.15 -12.09 -11.51
CA VAL A 79 1.66 -11.58 -12.79
C VAL A 79 0.65 -10.48 -12.47
N ASP A 80 1.08 -9.23 -12.62
CA ASP A 80 0.31 -8.04 -12.23
C ASP A 80 -0.15 -8.07 -10.75
N CYS A 81 -1.47 -8.11 -10.55
CA CYS A 81 -2.13 -8.18 -9.25
C CYS A 81 -2.44 -9.62 -8.80
N ASN A 82 -2.04 -10.61 -9.58
CA ASN A 82 -2.27 -12.03 -9.33
C ASN A 82 -0.96 -12.79 -9.16
N TYR A 83 -1.11 -14.04 -8.75
CA TYR A 83 -0.02 -15.00 -8.71
C TYR A 83 -0.40 -16.24 -9.52
N THR A 84 0.56 -16.75 -10.25
CA THR A 84 0.49 -18.09 -10.83
C THR A 84 1.56 -18.96 -10.17
N ILE A 85 1.34 -20.27 -10.21
CA ILE A 85 2.32 -21.23 -9.74
C ILE A 85 2.70 -22.07 -10.95
N VAL A 86 3.99 -22.16 -11.24
CA VAL A 86 4.51 -22.82 -12.44
C VAL A 86 5.68 -23.73 -12.08
N ARG A 87 6.04 -24.67 -12.96
CA ARG A 87 7.23 -25.48 -12.74
C ARG A 87 8.49 -24.64 -12.89
N THR A 88 9.44 -24.82 -11.97
CA THR A 88 10.71 -24.08 -11.97
C THR A 88 11.50 -24.25 -13.27
N ASN A 89 11.50 -25.47 -13.84
CA ASN A 89 12.23 -25.77 -15.08
C ASN A 89 11.38 -25.59 -16.35
N ARG A 90 10.07 -25.36 -16.20
CA ARG A 90 9.11 -25.21 -17.30
C ARG A 90 8.02 -24.20 -16.91
N PRO A 91 8.31 -22.89 -17.00
CA PRO A 91 7.38 -21.83 -16.59
C PRO A 91 6.07 -21.81 -17.39
N ASP A 92 6.02 -22.51 -18.52
CA ASP A 92 4.83 -22.74 -19.35
C ASP A 92 3.84 -23.75 -18.74
N ILE A 93 4.29 -24.58 -17.79
CA ILE A 93 3.44 -25.54 -17.09
C ILE A 93 2.95 -24.96 -15.77
N HIS A 94 1.63 -24.83 -15.62
CA HIS A 94 1.00 -24.47 -14.36
C HIS A 94 1.01 -25.63 -13.35
N CYS A 95 1.24 -25.28 -12.08
CA CYS A 95 1.10 -26.17 -10.93
C CYS A 95 -0.12 -25.77 -10.08
N PRO A 96 -0.72 -26.71 -9.33
CA PRO A 96 -1.76 -26.37 -8.37
C PRO A 96 -1.17 -25.61 -7.17
N GLY A 97 -1.94 -24.66 -6.63
CA GLY A 97 -1.71 -24.08 -5.31
C GLY A 97 -2.57 -24.78 -4.27
N TRP A 98 -1.99 -25.16 -3.14
CA TRP A 98 -2.69 -25.90 -2.08
C TRP A 98 -3.23 -24.99 -0.99
N SER A 99 -2.57 -23.86 -0.74
CA SER A 99 -3.02 -22.87 0.23
C SER A 99 -2.69 -21.46 -0.24
N TYR A 100 -3.49 -20.52 0.23
CA TYR A 100 -3.38 -19.11 -0.10
C TYR A 100 -3.63 -18.28 1.16
N THR A 101 -2.98 -17.13 1.25
CA THR A 101 -3.14 -16.17 2.34
C THR A 101 -3.39 -14.78 1.79
N SER A 102 -4.26 -14.02 2.47
CA SER A 102 -4.36 -12.57 2.35
C SER A 102 -4.17 -11.94 3.72
N TYR A 103 -3.69 -10.70 3.73
CA TYR A 103 -3.61 -9.87 4.91
C TYR A 103 -4.62 -8.75 4.79
N LYS A 104 -5.37 -8.53 5.86
CA LYS A 104 -6.29 -7.41 6.01
C LYS A 104 -5.85 -6.56 7.19
N TYR A 105 -5.75 -5.26 6.99
CA TYR A 105 -5.28 -4.34 8.02
C TYR A 105 -6.02 -3.00 7.95
N LEU A 106 -6.07 -2.30 9.09
CA LEU A 106 -6.64 -0.96 9.20
C LEU A 106 -5.55 0.03 9.60
N ILE A 107 -5.49 1.15 8.89
CA ILE A 107 -4.62 2.29 9.20
C ILE A 107 -5.52 3.45 9.61
N ARG A 108 -5.38 3.95 10.83
CA ARG A 108 -6.06 5.16 11.28
C ARG A 108 -5.44 6.38 10.58
N VAL A 109 -6.25 7.20 9.92
CA VAL A 109 -5.79 8.39 9.15
C VAL A 109 -6.05 9.71 9.87
N THR A 110 -6.92 9.75 10.88
CA THR A 110 -7.20 10.96 11.71
C THR A 110 -6.75 10.78 13.16
N GLY A 111 -6.69 11.88 13.92
CA GLY A 111 -6.33 11.85 15.35
C GLY A 111 -4.82 11.91 15.64
N PHE A 112 -4.02 12.21 14.61
CA PHE A 112 -2.58 12.41 14.70
C PHE A 112 -2.20 13.68 13.91
N VAL A 113 -1.36 14.53 14.50
CA VAL A 113 -0.63 15.57 13.79
C VAL A 113 0.69 14.96 13.36
N TRP A 114 0.91 14.89 12.06
CA TRP A 114 2.14 14.35 11.48
C TRP A 114 3.08 15.50 11.17
N ASP A 115 4.24 15.49 11.81
CA ASP A 115 5.30 16.47 11.58
C ASP A 115 6.52 15.75 11.00
N ALA A 116 7.07 16.29 9.91
CA ALA A 116 8.14 15.63 9.16
C ALA A 116 9.47 15.56 9.92
N GLU A 117 9.67 16.42 10.93
CA GLU A 117 10.89 16.49 11.73
C GLU A 117 10.78 15.68 13.03
N THR A 118 9.58 15.62 13.61
CA THR A 118 9.33 15.03 14.94
C THR A 118 8.51 13.74 14.91
N GLY A 119 7.98 13.35 13.75
CA GLY A 119 7.25 12.10 13.56
C GLY A 119 5.76 12.21 13.90
N VAL A 120 5.22 11.16 14.54
CA VAL A 120 3.78 11.04 14.81
C VAL A 120 3.47 11.66 16.17
N ILE A 121 2.76 12.78 16.18
CA ILE A 121 2.25 13.38 17.42
C ILE A 121 0.77 13.05 17.52
N GLY A 122 0.40 12.13 18.42
CA GLY A 122 -1.01 11.89 18.72
C GLY A 122 -1.66 13.14 19.30
N THR A 123 -2.82 13.54 18.77
CA THR A 123 -3.58 14.63 19.42
C THR A 123 -4.21 14.08 20.71
N PRO A 124 -4.00 14.72 21.88
CA PRO A 124 -4.33 14.16 23.19
C PRO A 124 -5.83 14.04 23.52
N GLU A 125 -6.74 14.23 22.56
CA GLU A 125 -8.20 14.17 22.82
C GLU A 125 -8.77 12.75 22.96
N PHE A 126 -7.92 11.73 23.09
CA PHE A 126 -8.36 10.36 23.39
C PHE A 126 -8.54 10.17 24.91
N LYS A 127 -9.70 10.57 25.43
CA LYS A 127 -10.25 9.98 26.66
C LYS A 127 -11.19 8.85 26.25
N GLN A 128 -10.86 7.62 26.64
CA GLN A 128 -11.76 6.46 26.57
C GLN A 128 -13.04 6.72 27.37
#